data_AF-A0A2R4CFI4-F1
#
_entry.id   AF-A0A2R4CFI4-F1
#
_cell.length_a   1.000
_cell.length_b   1.000
_cell.length_c   1.000
_cell.angle_alpha   90.00
_cell.angle_beta   90.00
_cell.angle_gamma   90.00
#
_symmetry.space_group_name_H-M   'P 1'
#
loop_
_entity.id
_entity.type
_entity.pdbx_description
1 polymer ?
#
loop_
_entity_poly.entity_id
_entity_poly.type
_entity_poly.pdbx_seq_one_letter_code
_entity_poly.pdbx_strand_id
1 'polypeptide(L)'
;MNTSNLQAVWPGKLGRPTTAVWWSASGLLGMLCAGALGCAYACWLYSFGLLDGELPFWLREGADTTQYLAGFNAFLREPWHWPLLRIESLNAPEGTLATFVDAIPLFAMVWKLFEHGPDTPFRNPFGIYLGLCFILQGVGAWWICREANTRQWPVLLAMTLLLVSFPALTFRIAHTSLMAQWLLLFALAIYLRGTARGRIATWAWIALLPCAFYLNIYLFAMASALFAADAWRQIRRGPARPALIAAGGAAGLLLLTMCATMLPLPGGAGSREWGFGFYSMNILAPLTGGNLLMFEHPLGTEGQGEGFNYLGVFVLALAGWGIYTKRRIDPTFWRRHRPLLAMLVLLTLYALSNAIYIGPVKLLSTKVPPMLDAVTSTFRSSGRFFWPVGYAVVVFAVLTAARHLSASRAALVLAIVVALQFWDLQPHHERSRAAVAESTPPLIDAPRWQAFLGPDIKALNYYPPFRCGNAPPSTGLLPTMLFAVKHNYALSSGYIARAVKPCDHYDDEIARLPATTAVVFDKAAFPKQEEADRLMGAGARCADLGIGWVCRRDANHPMENKQ
;
A
#
# COMPACT_ATOMS: atom_id res chain seq x y z
N MET A 1 -48.85 6.72 -26.52
CA MET A 1 -48.10 7.60 -27.42
C MET A 1 -46.61 7.24 -27.35
N ASN A 2 -46.13 6.67 -28.45
CA ASN A 2 -44.79 6.19 -28.83
C ASN A 2 -43.67 6.03 -27.77
N THR A 3 -43.56 4.79 -27.30
CA THR A 3 -42.31 4.16 -26.82
C THR A 3 -41.60 3.47 -28.00
N SER A 4 -40.89 4.23 -28.83
CA SER A 4 -40.00 3.69 -29.87
C SER A 4 -38.99 4.75 -30.28
N ASN A 5 -37.81 4.76 -29.66
CA ASN A 5 -36.55 5.34 -30.18
C ASN A 5 -35.37 5.22 -29.19
N LEU A 6 -35.10 4.00 -28.70
CA LEU A 6 -33.87 3.68 -27.96
C LEU A 6 -33.18 2.45 -28.57
N GLN A 7 -33.00 2.47 -29.89
CA GLN A 7 -32.07 1.56 -30.57
C GLN A 7 -30.97 2.35 -31.28
N ALA A 8 -29.74 1.87 -31.03
CA ALA A 8 -28.57 1.95 -31.88
C ALA A 8 -27.93 3.33 -32.21
N VAL A 9 -26.84 3.63 -31.49
CA VAL A 9 -25.57 4.00 -32.15
C VAL A 9 -24.44 3.22 -31.46
N TRP A 10 -24.35 1.95 -31.81
CA TRP A 10 -23.16 1.12 -31.64
C TRP A 10 -22.98 0.38 -32.99
N PRO A 11 -22.37 1.00 -34.02
CA PRO A 11 -22.14 0.31 -35.28
C PRO A 11 -20.91 -0.58 -35.08
N GLY A 12 -21.17 -1.76 -34.55
CA GLY A 12 -20.23 -2.87 -34.50
C GLY A 12 -21.06 -4.12 -34.40
N LYS A 13 -21.34 -4.75 -35.54
CA LYS A 13 -21.93 -6.09 -35.61
C LYS A 13 -21.22 -6.96 -34.58
N LEU A 14 -21.96 -7.39 -33.56
CA LEU A 14 -21.56 -8.44 -32.63
C LEU A 14 -21.44 -9.73 -33.42
N GLY A 15 -20.27 -9.94 -34.03
CA GLY A 15 -19.86 -11.28 -34.43
C GLY A 15 -19.89 -12.19 -33.22
N ARG A 16 -20.33 -13.44 -33.44
CA ARG A 16 -20.06 -14.61 -32.58
C ARG A 16 -18.62 -14.55 -32.02
N PRO A 17 -18.28 -15.20 -30.89
CA PRO A 17 -16.92 -15.20 -30.37
C PRO A 17 -15.98 -15.76 -31.43
N THR A 18 -15.42 -14.86 -32.25
CA THR A 18 -14.30 -15.13 -33.14
C THR A 18 -13.24 -15.63 -32.20
N THR A 19 -12.83 -16.88 -32.40
CA THR A 19 -11.66 -17.52 -31.78
C THR A 19 -10.73 -16.43 -31.29
N ALA A 20 -10.62 -16.28 -29.96
CA ALA A 20 -9.79 -15.24 -29.39
C ALA A 20 -8.40 -15.50 -29.91
N VAL A 21 -8.03 -14.73 -30.92
CA VAL A 21 -6.79 -14.92 -31.65
C VAL A 21 -5.71 -14.68 -30.60
N TRP A 22 -5.13 -15.77 -30.09
CA TRP A 22 -4.14 -15.80 -29.03
C TRP A 22 -3.00 -14.81 -29.27
N TRP A 23 -2.64 -14.55 -30.53
CA TRP A 23 -1.66 -13.56 -30.96
C TRP A 23 -2.15 -12.09 -31.05
N SER A 24 -3.40 -11.78 -30.72
CA SER A 24 -3.91 -10.39 -30.75
C SER A 24 -3.54 -9.61 -29.48
N ALA A 25 -3.51 -8.27 -29.57
CA ALA A 25 -3.29 -7.39 -28.41
C ALA A 25 -4.34 -7.59 -27.29
N SER A 26 -5.54 -8.05 -27.62
CA SER A 26 -6.60 -8.39 -26.65
C SER A 26 -6.57 -9.87 -26.20
N GLY A 27 -5.68 -10.68 -26.76
CA GLY A 27 -5.51 -12.10 -26.50
C GLY A 27 -4.43 -12.41 -25.46
N LEU A 28 -4.05 -13.68 -25.35
CA LEU A 28 -3.04 -14.16 -24.38
C LEU A 28 -1.67 -13.53 -24.61
N LEU A 29 -1.23 -13.40 -25.87
CA LEU A 29 0.05 -12.78 -26.20
C LEU A 29 0.09 -11.32 -25.73
N GLY A 30 -0.98 -10.56 -25.94
CA GLY A 30 -1.09 -9.20 -25.42
C GLY A 30 -0.97 -9.13 -23.89
N MET A 31 -1.56 -10.08 -23.16
CA MET A 31 -1.45 -10.17 -21.70
C MET A 31 -0.01 -10.42 -21.26
N LEU A 32 0.64 -11.41 -21.87
CA LEU A 32 2.03 -11.78 -21.58
C LEU A 32 2.99 -10.63 -21.92
N CYS A 33 2.83 -10.00 -23.09
CA CYS A 33 3.63 -8.84 -23.48
C CYS A 33 3.45 -7.66 -22.51
N ALA A 34 2.22 -7.37 -22.08
CA ALA A 34 1.97 -6.27 -21.14
C ALA A 34 2.56 -6.57 -19.76
N GLY A 35 2.42 -7.80 -19.26
CA GLY A 35 3.05 -8.24 -18.00
C GLY A 35 4.57 -8.21 -18.06
N ALA A 36 5.16 -8.72 -19.15
CA ALA A 36 6.61 -8.69 -19.38
C ALA A 36 7.13 -7.25 -19.48
N LEU A 37 6.40 -6.35 -20.12
CA LEU A 37 6.76 -4.93 -20.20
C LEU A 37 6.71 -4.24 -18.82
N GLY A 38 5.74 -4.60 -17.97
CA GLY A 38 5.71 -4.14 -16.58
C GLY A 38 6.92 -4.61 -15.78
N CYS A 39 7.28 -5.89 -15.90
CA CYS A 39 8.49 -6.44 -15.29
C CYS A 39 9.77 -5.75 -15.82
N ALA A 40 9.89 -5.60 -17.13
CA ALA A 40 11.02 -4.93 -17.77
C ALA A 40 11.17 -3.47 -17.30
N TYR A 41 10.06 -2.75 -17.13
CA TYR A 41 10.07 -1.40 -16.56
C TYR A 41 10.58 -1.40 -15.12
N ALA A 42 10.14 -2.35 -14.28
CA ALA A 42 10.62 -2.48 -12.91
C ALA A 42 12.14 -2.76 -12.85
N CYS A 43 12.63 -3.70 -13.67
CA CYS A 43 14.06 -4.01 -13.78
C CYS A 43 14.87 -2.79 -14.28
N TRP A 44 14.34 -2.04 -15.25
CA TRP A 44 14.98 -0.83 -15.77
C TRP A 44 15.03 0.28 -14.71
N LEU A 45 13.94 0.47 -13.95
CA LEU A 45 13.86 1.55 -12.97
C LEU A 45 14.63 1.25 -11.69
N TYR A 46 14.61 0.01 -11.20
CA TYR A 46 15.14 -0.34 -9.88
C TYR A 46 16.34 -1.30 -9.90
N SER A 47 16.79 -1.75 -11.07
CA SER A 47 17.69 -2.89 -11.26
C SER A 47 17.09 -4.24 -10.87
N PHE A 48 17.68 -5.31 -11.39
CA PHE A 48 17.28 -6.68 -11.04
C PHE A 48 17.54 -7.01 -9.57
N GLY A 49 18.60 -6.45 -8.97
CA GLY A 49 18.95 -6.70 -7.57
C GLY A 49 17.87 -6.27 -6.56
N LEU A 50 16.99 -5.32 -6.91
CA LEU A 50 15.85 -4.99 -6.04
C LEU A 50 14.87 -6.17 -5.98
N LEU A 51 14.61 -6.78 -7.13
CA LEU A 51 13.64 -7.87 -7.30
C LEU A 51 14.18 -9.18 -6.74
N ASP A 52 15.50 -9.36 -6.74
CA ASP A 52 16.18 -10.51 -6.12
C ASP A 52 16.29 -10.39 -4.60
N GLY A 53 15.98 -9.21 -4.04
CA GLY A 53 15.99 -8.99 -2.59
C GLY A 53 17.36 -8.66 -2.01
N GLU A 54 18.38 -8.45 -2.85
CA GLU A 54 19.79 -8.30 -2.44
C GLU A 54 20.27 -6.83 -2.32
N LEU A 55 19.50 -5.86 -2.83
CA LEU A 55 19.91 -4.45 -2.76
C LEU A 55 19.99 -3.90 -1.32
N PRO A 56 20.86 -2.92 -1.07
CA PRO A 56 20.98 -2.23 0.22
C PRO A 56 19.67 -1.64 0.76
N PHE A 57 18.72 -1.32 -0.12
CA PHE A 57 17.35 -0.93 0.24
C PHE A 57 16.69 -1.86 1.27
N TRP A 58 16.91 -3.18 1.15
CA TRP A 58 16.32 -4.17 2.05
C TRP A 58 17.10 -4.34 3.35
N LEU A 59 18.32 -3.83 3.42
CA LEU A 59 19.22 -3.97 4.56
C LEU A 59 19.10 -2.81 5.56
N ARG A 60 18.24 -1.82 5.27
CA ARG A 60 18.02 -0.70 6.18
C ARG A 60 17.34 -1.17 7.47
N GLU A 61 17.85 -0.70 8.59
CA GLU A 61 17.34 -1.07 9.93
C GLU A 61 16.40 -0.02 10.53
N GLY A 62 16.36 1.19 9.96
CA GLY A 62 15.55 2.32 10.43
C GLY A 62 14.49 2.80 9.42
N ALA A 63 13.97 1.91 8.58
CA ALA A 63 12.98 2.26 7.56
C ALA A 63 11.71 1.42 7.68
N ASP A 64 10.62 1.85 7.05
CA ASP A 64 9.37 1.06 7.04
C ASP A 64 9.61 -0.37 6.53
N THR A 65 10.48 -0.56 5.52
CA THR A 65 10.85 -1.89 5.01
C THR A 65 11.38 -2.84 6.08
N THR A 66 11.98 -2.32 7.15
CA THR A 66 12.39 -3.10 8.33
C THR A 66 11.19 -3.73 9.02
N GLN A 67 10.08 -3.00 9.18
CA GLN A 67 8.83 -3.51 9.75
C GLN A 67 8.26 -4.63 8.89
N TYR A 68 8.23 -4.46 7.57
CA TYR A 68 7.74 -5.46 6.62
C TYR A 68 8.53 -6.77 6.77
N LEU A 69 9.85 -6.69 6.78
CA LEU A 69 10.74 -7.85 6.90
C LEU A 69 10.61 -8.53 8.27
N ALA A 70 10.66 -7.76 9.35
CA ALA A 70 10.53 -8.30 10.70
C ALA A 70 9.14 -8.93 10.91
N GLY A 71 8.06 -8.24 10.53
CA GLY A 71 6.70 -8.73 10.66
C GLY A 71 6.42 -9.99 9.84
N PHE A 72 6.88 -10.03 8.59
CA PHE A 72 6.74 -11.22 7.73
C PHE A 72 7.47 -12.43 8.32
N ASN A 73 8.73 -12.28 8.72
CA ASN A 73 9.52 -13.39 9.26
C ASN A 73 9.04 -13.83 10.63
N ALA A 74 8.58 -12.90 11.48
CA ALA A 74 7.90 -13.25 12.72
C ALA A 74 6.69 -14.12 12.42
N PHE A 75 5.81 -13.70 11.49
CA PHE A 75 4.62 -14.46 11.13
C PHE A 75 4.90 -15.87 10.59
N LEU A 76 5.93 -16.06 9.77
CA LEU A 76 6.31 -17.39 9.27
C LEU A 76 6.81 -18.30 10.40
N ARG A 77 7.54 -17.76 11.37
CA ARG A 77 8.10 -18.53 12.47
C ARG A 77 7.08 -18.97 13.51
N GLU A 78 5.95 -18.26 13.56
CA GLU A 78 4.82 -18.66 14.40
C GLU A 78 4.26 -20.01 13.95
N PRO A 79 4.01 -20.94 14.89
CA PRO A 79 3.09 -22.04 14.67
C PRO A 79 1.72 -21.56 14.13
N TRP A 80 0.92 -22.50 13.64
CA TRP A 80 -0.46 -22.19 13.31
C TRP A 80 -1.26 -21.94 14.58
N HIS A 81 -1.82 -20.74 14.68
CA HIS A 81 -2.71 -20.33 15.75
C HIS A 81 -4.07 -19.95 15.16
N TRP A 82 -5.07 -19.88 16.03
CA TRP A 82 -6.27 -19.12 15.73
C TRP A 82 -6.22 -17.80 16.51
N PRO A 83 -6.50 -16.65 15.87
CA PRO A 83 -6.79 -16.46 14.44
C PRO A 83 -5.58 -16.71 13.52
N LEU A 84 -5.80 -17.10 12.26
CA LEU A 84 -4.72 -17.60 11.37
C LEU A 84 -3.60 -16.58 11.07
N LEU A 85 -3.83 -15.28 11.25
CA LEU A 85 -2.81 -14.23 11.07
C LEU A 85 -2.11 -13.81 12.37
N ARG A 86 -2.29 -14.57 13.46
CA ARG A 86 -1.71 -14.27 14.78
C ARG A 86 -0.19 -14.31 14.78
N ILE A 87 0.39 -13.37 15.53
CA ILE A 87 1.81 -13.32 15.91
C ILE A 87 1.88 -13.12 17.42
N GLU A 88 2.55 -14.00 18.16
CA GLU A 88 2.69 -13.93 19.62
C GLU A 88 4.06 -13.42 20.05
N SER A 89 5.08 -13.70 19.23
CA SER A 89 6.46 -13.25 19.41
C SER A 89 6.64 -11.72 19.33
N LEU A 90 5.70 -11.00 18.72
CA LEU A 90 5.70 -9.53 18.66
C LEU A 90 4.57 -8.96 19.50
N ASN A 91 4.89 -7.94 20.30
CA ASN A 91 3.99 -7.35 21.28
C ASN A 91 3.62 -8.32 22.41
N ALA A 92 4.56 -9.16 22.82
CA ALA A 92 4.34 -10.14 23.88
C ALA A 92 4.00 -9.46 25.23
N PRO A 93 3.17 -10.08 26.08
CA PRO A 93 2.49 -11.37 25.88
C PRO A 93 1.18 -11.27 25.08
N GLU A 94 0.64 -10.07 24.81
CA GLU A 94 -0.66 -9.90 24.16
C GLU A 94 -0.68 -10.33 22.69
N GLY A 95 0.48 -10.28 22.03
CA GLY A 95 0.63 -10.56 20.61
C GLY A 95 0.04 -9.47 19.70
N THR A 96 0.05 -9.74 18.40
CA THR A 96 -0.51 -8.90 17.35
C THR A 96 -1.01 -9.76 16.17
N LEU A 97 -1.36 -9.11 15.07
CA LEU A 97 -1.71 -9.76 13.81
C LEU A 97 -0.75 -9.30 12.71
N ALA A 98 -0.51 -10.17 11.73
CA ALA A 98 0.28 -9.86 10.53
C ALA A 98 -0.20 -8.58 9.81
N THR A 99 -1.49 -8.25 9.91
CA THR A 99 -2.09 -7.04 9.35
C THR A 99 -1.59 -5.74 9.98
N PHE A 100 -1.16 -5.77 11.25
CA PHE A 100 -0.72 -4.56 11.97
C PHE A 100 0.79 -4.33 11.90
N VAL A 101 1.54 -5.29 11.35
CA VAL A 101 2.99 -5.19 11.09
C VAL A 101 3.31 -5.08 9.61
N ASP A 102 2.32 -4.68 8.79
CA ASP A 102 2.47 -4.48 7.35
C ASP A 102 3.02 -5.70 6.58
N ALA A 103 2.86 -6.92 7.10
CA ALA A 103 3.39 -8.14 6.50
C ALA A 103 2.70 -8.59 5.19
N ILE A 104 1.74 -7.81 4.66
CA ILE A 104 0.93 -8.13 3.47
C ILE A 104 0.21 -9.48 3.64
N PRO A 105 -0.83 -9.56 4.49
CA PRO A 105 -1.43 -10.80 4.97
C PRO A 105 -1.72 -11.87 3.91
N LEU A 106 -2.29 -11.51 2.76
CA LEU A 106 -2.57 -12.50 1.70
C LEU A 106 -1.28 -13.10 1.14
N PHE A 107 -0.26 -12.27 0.93
CA PHE A 107 1.03 -12.71 0.41
C PHE A 107 1.77 -13.56 1.46
N ALA A 108 1.82 -13.11 2.71
CA ALA A 108 2.43 -13.84 3.81
C ALA A 108 1.76 -15.19 4.08
N MET A 109 0.43 -15.25 4.00
CA MET A 109 -0.32 -16.50 4.16
C MET A 109 0.05 -17.52 3.09
N VAL A 110 0.19 -17.10 1.82
CA VAL A 110 0.62 -18.00 0.74
C VAL A 110 1.99 -18.58 1.03
N TRP A 111 2.95 -17.79 1.52
CA TRP A 111 4.26 -18.30 1.93
C TRP A 111 4.18 -19.26 3.12
N LYS A 112 3.38 -18.93 4.14
CA LYS A 112 3.21 -19.75 5.34
C LYS A 112 2.67 -21.15 5.06
N LEU A 113 1.86 -21.30 3.99
CA LEU A 113 1.39 -22.63 3.54
C LEU A 113 2.54 -23.55 3.09
N PHE A 114 3.67 -23.00 2.62
CA PHE A 114 4.82 -23.78 2.14
C PHE A 114 5.92 -23.94 3.19
N GLU A 115 6.18 -22.89 3.99
CA GLU A 115 7.27 -22.88 4.98
C GLU A 115 6.80 -22.11 6.22
N HIS A 116 6.82 -22.77 7.39
CA HIS A 116 6.45 -22.18 8.67
C HIS A 116 7.07 -22.92 9.86
N GLY A 117 7.08 -22.27 11.01
CA GLY A 117 7.55 -22.80 12.29
C GLY A 117 8.88 -22.22 12.75
N PRO A 118 9.29 -22.51 14.00
CA PRO A 118 10.38 -21.79 14.68
C PRO A 118 11.73 -21.84 13.96
N ASP A 119 11.99 -22.93 13.23
CA ASP A 119 13.25 -23.15 12.52
C ASP A 119 13.28 -22.51 11.11
N THR A 120 12.23 -21.79 10.73
CA THR A 120 12.15 -21.14 9.41
C THR A 120 13.26 -20.10 9.29
N PRO A 121 14.13 -20.19 8.26
CA PRO A 121 15.20 -19.22 8.07
C PRO A 121 14.66 -17.82 7.76
N PHE A 122 15.42 -16.80 8.12
CA PHE A 122 15.07 -15.42 7.82
C PHE A 122 15.20 -15.17 6.31
N ARG A 123 14.16 -14.62 5.67
CA ARG A 123 14.12 -14.38 4.22
C ARG A 123 13.54 -13.02 3.86
N ASN A 124 13.87 -12.54 2.67
CA ASN A 124 13.26 -11.37 2.06
C ASN A 124 12.40 -11.78 0.83
N PRO A 125 11.07 -11.87 0.96
CA PRO A 125 10.19 -12.26 -0.16
C PRO A 125 9.71 -11.05 -1.00
N PHE A 126 10.02 -9.82 -0.58
CA PHE A 126 9.33 -8.64 -1.09
C PHE A 126 9.82 -8.19 -2.46
N GLY A 127 11.03 -8.58 -2.87
CA GLY A 127 11.50 -8.39 -4.25
C GLY A 127 10.58 -9.08 -5.27
N ILE A 128 10.22 -10.35 -5.00
CA ILE A 128 9.26 -11.13 -5.80
C ILE A 128 7.88 -10.46 -5.79
N TYR A 129 7.43 -10.00 -4.62
CA TYR A 129 6.15 -9.29 -4.49
C TYR A 129 6.09 -8.03 -5.36
N LEU A 130 7.16 -7.24 -5.38
CA LEU A 130 7.26 -6.04 -6.22
C LEU A 130 7.21 -6.40 -7.70
N GLY A 131 7.98 -7.41 -8.13
CA GLY A 131 7.95 -7.92 -9.51
C GLY A 131 6.54 -8.34 -9.92
N LEU A 132 5.85 -9.08 -9.05
CA LEU A 132 4.45 -9.47 -9.25
C LEU A 132 3.52 -8.25 -9.37
N CYS A 133 3.69 -7.23 -8.53
CA CYS A 133 2.89 -6.00 -8.60
C CYS A 133 3.03 -5.29 -9.96
N PHE A 134 4.26 -5.18 -10.50
CA PHE A 134 4.49 -4.57 -11.81
C PHE A 134 3.99 -5.42 -12.98
N ILE A 135 4.11 -6.75 -12.89
CA ILE A 135 3.51 -7.67 -13.86
C ILE A 135 1.99 -7.47 -13.88
N LEU A 136 1.35 -7.49 -12.70
CA LEU A 136 -0.10 -7.33 -12.58
C LEU A 136 -0.57 -5.94 -12.99
N GLN A 137 0.26 -4.90 -12.80
CA GLN A 137 0.00 -3.55 -13.31
C GLN A 137 -0.11 -3.56 -14.85
N GLY A 138 0.82 -4.25 -15.53
CA GLY A 138 0.77 -4.46 -16.98
C GLY A 138 -0.43 -5.31 -17.42
N VAL A 139 -0.74 -6.38 -16.69
CA VAL A 139 -1.95 -7.19 -16.93
C VAL A 139 -3.22 -6.35 -16.77
N GLY A 140 -3.23 -5.40 -15.84
CA GLY A 140 -4.31 -4.43 -15.66
C GLY A 140 -4.54 -3.57 -16.89
N ALA A 141 -3.46 -3.05 -17.49
CA ALA A 141 -3.51 -2.31 -18.75
C ALA A 141 -4.12 -3.15 -19.88
N TRP A 142 -3.68 -4.41 -20.01
CA TRP A 142 -4.25 -5.36 -20.97
C TRP A 142 -5.73 -5.62 -20.73
N TRP A 143 -6.13 -5.88 -19.48
CA TRP A 143 -7.52 -6.20 -19.15
C TRP A 143 -8.43 -4.99 -19.48
N ILE A 144 -8.00 -3.77 -19.16
CA ILE A 144 -8.71 -2.55 -19.55
C ILE A 144 -8.87 -2.44 -21.07
N CYS A 145 -7.79 -2.63 -21.85
CA CYS A 145 -7.84 -2.60 -23.32
C CYS A 145 -8.79 -3.66 -23.88
N ARG A 146 -8.78 -4.86 -23.30
CA ARG A 146 -9.67 -5.98 -23.67
C ARG A 146 -11.14 -5.63 -23.43
N GLU A 147 -11.50 -5.11 -22.25
CA GLU A 147 -12.89 -4.73 -21.93
C GLU A 147 -13.34 -3.49 -22.71
N ALA A 148 -12.40 -2.63 -23.11
CA ALA A 148 -12.66 -1.51 -24.00
C ALA A 148 -12.77 -1.90 -25.49
N ASN A 149 -12.55 -3.18 -25.82
CA ASN A 149 -12.49 -3.75 -27.17
C ASN A 149 -11.46 -3.06 -28.08
N THR A 150 -10.29 -2.74 -27.54
CA THR A 150 -9.17 -2.15 -28.30
C THR A 150 -8.16 -3.23 -28.67
N ARG A 151 -7.90 -3.41 -29.97
CA ARG A 151 -7.03 -4.48 -30.51
C ARG A 151 -5.70 -3.97 -31.06
N GLN A 152 -5.41 -2.68 -30.88
CA GLN A 152 -4.23 -2.03 -31.44
C GLN A 152 -3.03 -2.20 -30.48
N TRP A 153 -1.93 -2.78 -30.98
CA TRP A 153 -0.70 -2.94 -30.22
C TRP A 153 -0.13 -1.62 -29.67
N PRO A 154 -0.04 -0.52 -30.46
CA PRO A 154 0.47 0.75 -29.94
C PRO A 154 -0.33 1.28 -28.74
N VAL A 155 -1.66 1.07 -28.73
CA VAL A 155 -2.51 1.48 -27.62
C VAL A 155 -2.23 0.65 -26.37
N LEU A 156 -2.07 -0.66 -26.52
CA LEU A 156 -1.72 -1.55 -25.40
C LEU A 156 -0.37 -1.15 -24.81
N LEU A 157 0.65 -0.99 -25.65
CA LEU A 157 2.01 -0.64 -25.20
C LEU A 157 2.03 0.72 -24.50
N ALA A 158 1.38 1.74 -25.08
CA ALA A 158 1.30 3.06 -24.45
C ALA A 158 0.50 3.04 -23.15
N MET A 159 -0.64 2.34 -23.09
CA MET A 159 -1.41 2.17 -21.86
C MET A 159 -0.55 1.51 -20.78
N THR A 160 0.14 0.42 -21.10
CA THR A 160 1.02 -0.28 -20.15
C THR A 160 2.11 0.65 -19.64
N LEU A 161 2.87 1.31 -20.53
CA LEU A 161 3.97 2.19 -20.15
C LEU A 161 3.51 3.36 -19.28
N LEU A 162 2.37 4.00 -19.59
CA LEU A 162 1.85 5.11 -18.79
C LEU A 162 1.34 4.66 -17.40
N LEU A 163 0.80 3.44 -17.29
CA LEU A 163 0.27 2.92 -16.04
C LEU A 163 1.36 2.34 -15.13
N VAL A 164 2.41 1.73 -15.68
CA VAL A 164 3.55 1.21 -14.89
C VAL A 164 4.51 2.33 -14.48
N SER A 165 4.63 3.39 -15.30
CA SER A 165 5.42 4.58 -14.96
C SER A 165 4.64 5.61 -14.13
N PHE A 166 3.43 5.30 -13.70
CA PHE A 166 2.62 6.23 -12.92
C PHE A 166 3.39 6.70 -11.67
N PRO A 167 3.70 8.00 -11.51
CA PRO A 167 4.63 8.47 -10.48
C PRO A 167 4.19 8.13 -9.06
N ALA A 168 2.88 8.13 -8.80
CA ALA A 168 2.36 7.74 -7.49
C ALA A 168 2.53 6.24 -7.19
N LEU A 169 2.76 5.39 -8.18
CA LEU A 169 3.16 3.99 -7.98
C LEU A 169 4.66 3.90 -7.67
N THR A 170 5.50 4.49 -8.52
CA THR A 170 6.96 4.38 -8.39
C THR A 170 7.53 5.12 -7.17
N PHE A 171 6.84 6.14 -6.67
CA PHE A 171 7.21 6.79 -5.41
C PHE A 171 6.95 5.92 -4.16
N ARG A 172 6.12 4.88 -4.25
CA ARG A 172 5.65 4.11 -3.08
C ARG A 172 6.46 2.87 -2.77
N ILE A 173 7.65 2.73 -3.35
CA ILE A 173 8.50 1.54 -3.17
C ILE A 173 8.80 1.23 -1.68
N ALA A 174 8.99 2.28 -0.86
CA ALA A 174 9.20 2.18 0.59
C ALA A 174 7.96 1.69 1.36
N HIS A 175 6.76 1.89 0.82
CA HIS A 175 5.50 1.41 1.37
C HIS A 175 5.04 0.17 0.59
N THR A 176 5.76 -0.94 0.75
CA THR A 176 5.67 -2.09 -0.15
C THR A 176 4.24 -2.59 -0.36
N SER A 177 3.39 -2.64 0.67
CA SER A 177 1.98 -3.08 0.54
C SER A 177 1.13 -2.22 -0.42
N LEU A 178 1.47 -0.93 -0.58
CA LEU A 178 0.77 -0.01 -1.47
C LEU A 178 1.13 -0.19 -2.94
N MET A 179 2.15 -0.99 -3.27
CA MET A 179 2.56 -1.27 -4.64
C MET A 179 1.53 -2.11 -5.42
N ALA A 180 0.56 -2.72 -4.73
CA ALA A 180 -0.55 -3.46 -5.35
C ALA A 180 -1.61 -2.56 -6.04
N GLN A 181 -1.22 -1.40 -6.59
CA GLN A 181 -2.13 -0.48 -7.29
C GLN A 181 -2.82 -1.11 -8.52
N TRP A 182 -2.32 -2.25 -9.00
CA TRP A 182 -2.98 -3.07 -10.02
C TRP A 182 -4.41 -3.47 -9.63
N LEU A 183 -4.73 -3.54 -8.34
CA LEU A 183 -6.09 -3.73 -7.82
C LEU A 183 -7.05 -2.64 -8.31
N LEU A 184 -6.57 -1.39 -8.41
CA LEU A 184 -7.36 -0.26 -8.91
C LEU A 184 -7.58 -0.37 -10.41
N LEU A 185 -6.58 -0.86 -11.16
CA LEU A 185 -6.73 -1.14 -12.60
C LEU A 185 -7.72 -2.28 -12.84
N PHE A 186 -7.66 -3.34 -12.02
CA PHE A 186 -8.61 -4.46 -12.09
C PHE A 186 -10.02 -3.99 -11.75
N ALA A 187 -10.19 -3.15 -10.72
CA ALA A 187 -11.47 -2.52 -10.39
C ALA A 187 -12.03 -1.70 -11.57
N LEU A 188 -11.20 -0.89 -12.24
CA LEU A 188 -11.59 -0.16 -13.45
C LEU A 188 -11.95 -1.10 -14.61
N ALA A 189 -11.19 -2.17 -14.83
CA ALA A 189 -11.48 -3.17 -15.85
C ALA A 189 -12.82 -3.89 -15.59
N ILE A 190 -13.10 -4.26 -14.33
CA ILE A 190 -14.37 -4.87 -13.92
C ILE A 190 -15.54 -3.89 -14.12
N TYR A 191 -15.37 -2.62 -13.77
CA TYR A 191 -16.36 -1.56 -14.05
C TYR A 191 -16.63 -1.41 -15.56
N LEU A 192 -15.58 -1.41 -16.39
CA LEU A 192 -15.72 -1.34 -17.85
C LEU A 192 -16.42 -2.58 -18.42
N ARG A 193 -16.07 -3.78 -17.94
CA ARG A 193 -16.76 -5.03 -18.24
C ARG A 193 -18.24 -4.93 -17.91
N GLY A 194 -18.57 -4.44 -16.71
CA GLY A 194 -19.94 -4.29 -16.27
C GLY A 194 -20.72 -3.31 -17.14
N THR A 195 -20.06 -2.22 -17.55
CA THR A 195 -20.62 -1.23 -18.48
C THR A 195 -20.88 -1.83 -19.86
N ALA A 196 -19.93 -2.60 -20.40
CA ALA A 196 -20.03 -3.23 -21.72
C ALA A 196 -21.10 -4.32 -21.77
N ARG A 197 -21.22 -5.14 -20.71
CA ARG A 197 -22.19 -6.25 -20.62
C ARG A 197 -23.57 -5.81 -20.16
N GLY A 198 -23.75 -4.56 -19.74
CA GLY A 198 -25.00 -4.07 -19.14
C GLY A 198 -25.34 -4.63 -17.76
N ARG A 199 -24.48 -5.49 -17.19
CA ARG A 199 -24.66 -6.11 -15.88
C ARG A 199 -23.38 -6.08 -15.06
N ILE A 200 -23.48 -5.85 -13.75
CA ILE A 200 -22.33 -5.94 -12.83
C ILE A 200 -21.65 -7.31 -12.90
N ALA A 201 -20.32 -7.33 -12.85
CA ALA A 201 -19.53 -8.57 -12.86
C ALA A 201 -19.37 -9.11 -11.42
N THR A 202 -20.47 -9.59 -10.85
CA THR A 202 -20.62 -10.03 -9.45
C THR A 202 -19.42 -10.81 -8.91
N TRP A 203 -19.06 -11.93 -9.53
CA TRP A 203 -17.97 -12.80 -9.04
C TRP A 203 -16.60 -12.13 -9.06
N ALA A 204 -16.35 -11.22 -10.01
CA ALA A 204 -15.09 -10.50 -10.06
C ALA A 204 -14.96 -9.52 -8.88
N TRP A 205 -16.06 -8.86 -8.48
CA TRP A 205 -16.08 -8.01 -7.28
C TRP A 205 -15.98 -8.82 -5.99
N ILE A 206 -16.67 -9.97 -5.91
CA ILE A 206 -16.59 -10.88 -4.75
C ILE A 206 -15.14 -11.37 -4.54
N ALA A 207 -14.37 -11.60 -5.61
CA ALA A 207 -12.97 -11.99 -5.49
C ALA A 207 -12.04 -10.79 -5.21
N LEU A 208 -12.22 -9.67 -5.91
CA LEU A 208 -11.30 -8.53 -5.84
C LEU A 208 -11.32 -7.83 -4.48
N LEU A 209 -12.49 -7.64 -3.87
CA LEU A 209 -12.61 -6.86 -2.63
C LEU A 209 -11.93 -7.52 -1.42
N PRO A 210 -12.15 -8.82 -1.12
CA PRO A 210 -11.35 -9.53 -0.11
C PRO A 210 -9.86 -9.55 -0.42
N CYS A 211 -9.49 -9.78 -1.69
CA CYS A 211 -8.08 -9.73 -2.09
C CYS A 211 -7.45 -8.37 -1.77
N ALA A 212 -8.12 -7.27 -2.10
CA ALA A 212 -7.67 -5.93 -1.77
C ALA A 212 -7.55 -5.72 -0.25
N PHE A 213 -8.51 -6.21 0.53
CA PHE A 213 -8.52 -6.08 1.99
C PHE A 213 -7.29 -6.74 2.64
N TYR A 214 -6.94 -7.96 2.23
CA TYR A 214 -5.78 -8.68 2.78
C TYR A 214 -4.43 -8.27 2.17
N LEU A 215 -4.43 -7.47 1.09
CA LEU A 215 -3.20 -6.88 0.56
C LEU A 215 -2.94 -5.50 1.18
N ASN A 216 -3.94 -4.61 1.15
CA ASN A 216 -3.84 -3.29 1.77
C ASN A 216 -5.23 -2.61 1.94
N ILE A 217 -5.51 -2.13 3.15
CA ILE A 217 -6.81 -1.54 3.49
C ILE A 217 -7.14 -0.24 2.73
N TYR A 218 -6.13 0.58 2.35
CA TYR A 218 -6.35 1.77 1.53
C TYR A 218 -6.80 1.38 0.12
N LEU A 219 -6.14 0.38 -0.49
CA LEU A 219 -6.51 -0.11 -1.81
C LEU A 219 -7.90 -0.77 -1.80
N PHE A 220 -8.27 -1.45 -0.72
CA PHE A 220 -9.63 -1.95 -0.50
C PHE A 220 -10.67 -0.82 -0.46
N ALA A 221 -10.43 0.26 0.30
CA ALA A 221 -11.36 1.38 0.39
C ALA A 221 -11.53 2.06 -0.98
N MET A 222 -10.44 2.28 -1.71
CA MET A 222 -10.45 2.83 -3.06
C MET A 222 -11.18 1.92 -4.07
N ALA A 223 -10.91 0.61 -4.05
CA ALA A 223 -11.60 -0.36 -4.89
C ALA A 223 -13.10 -0.47 -4.55
N SER A 224 -13.46 -0.33 -3.26
CA SER A 224 -14.86 -0.30 -2.80
C SER A 224 -15.61 0.93 -3.32
N ALA A 225 -14.95 2.09 -3.45
CA ALA A 225 -15.55 3.26 -4.09
C ALA A 225 -15.83 3.02 -5.58
N LEU A 226 -14.93 2.33 -6.29
CA LEU A 226 -15.16 1.93 -7.69
C LEU A 226 -16.26 0.86 -7.82
N PHE A 227 -16.34 -0.08 -6.87
CA PHE A 227 -17.46 -1.02 -6.76
C PHE A 227 -18.79 -0.28 -6.54
N ALA A 228 -18.83 0.70 -5.65
CA ALA A 228 -20.02 1.52 -5.39
C ALA A 228 -20.47 2.27 -6.66
N ALA A 229 -19.55 2.79 -7.46
CA ALA A 229 -19.86 3.36 -8.77
C ALA A 229 -20.50 2.32 -9.72
N ASP A 230 -20.00 1.08 -9.74
CA ASP A 230 -20.53 0.02 -10.59
C ASP A 230 -21.92 -0.48 -10.11
N ALA A 231 -22.10 -0.63 -8.79
CA ALA A 231 -23.37 -0.97 -8.17
C ALA A 231 -24.42 0.12 -8.41
N TRP A 232 -24.06 1.39 -8.25
CA TRP A 232 -24.96 2.51 -8.56
C TRP A 232 -25.32 2.55 -10.06
N ARG A 233 -24.35 2.30 -10.95
CA ARG A 233 -24.61 2.14 -12.40
C ARG A 233 -25.60 1.01 -12.68
N GLN A 234 -25.44 -0.15 -12.02
CA GLN A 234 -26.33 -1.31 -12.15
C GLN A 234 -27.76 -0.95 -11.72
N ILE A 235 -27.94 -0.37 -10.54
CA ILE A 235 -29.25 0.00 -9.99
C ILE A 235 -29.98 1.02 -10.88
N ARG A 236 -29.24 1.96 -11.48
CA ARG A 236 -29.82 2.96 -12.37
C ARG A 236 -30.27 2.43 -13.74
N ARG A 237 -29.73 1.30 -14.18
CA ARG A 237 -29.94 0.76 -15.53
C ARG A 237 -30.69 -0.56 -15.57
N GLY A 238 -30.93 -1.17 -14.41
CA GLY A 238 -31.51 -2.49 -14.32
C GLY A 238 -31.81 -2.86 -12.87
N PRO A 239 -32.10 -4.14 -12.60
CA PRO A 239 -32.46 -4.58 -11.26
C PRO A 239 -31.31 -4.39 -10.27
N ALA A 240 -31.64 -4.08 -9.01
CA ALA A 240 -30.68 -3.95 -7.92
C ALA A 240 -30.11 -5.30 -7.47
N ARG A 241 -30.84 -6.41 -7.68
CA ARG A 241 -30.50 -7.75 -7.19
C ARG A 241 -29.04 -8.18 -7.48
N PRO A 242 -28.48 -8.04 -8.71
CA PRO A 242 -27.09 -8.42 -8.96
C PRO A 242 -26.06 -7.59 -8.18
N ALA A 243 -26.35 -6.31 -7.93
CA ALA A 243 -25.50 -5.44 -7.11
C ALA A 243 -25.57 -5.83 -5.64
N LEU A 244 -26.76 -6.14 -5.13
CA LEU A 244 -26.96 -6.64 -3.76
C LEU A 244 -26.28 -8.00 -3.55
N ILE A 245 -26.35 -8.92 -4.51
CA ILE A 245 -25.62 -10.20 -4.45
C ILE A 245 -24.10 -9.96 -4.46
N ALA A 246 -23.61 -9.03 -5.27
CA ALA A 246 -22.18 -8.71 -5.29
C ALA A 246 -21.72 -8.12 -3.94
N ALA A 247 -22.50 -7.19 -3.38
CA ALA A 247 -22.20 -6.56 -2.10
C ALA A 247 -22.29 -7.56 -0.94
N GLY A 248 -23.39 -8.32 -0.85
CA GLY A 248 -23.59 -9.34 0.17
C GLY A 248 -22.60 -10.49 0.06
N GLY A 249 -22.24 -10.91 -1.15
CA GLY A 249 -21.22 -11.94 -1.39
C GLY A 249 -19.82 -11.48 -0.99
N ALA A 250 -19.44 -10.25 -1.33
CA ALA A 250 -18.14 -9.70 -0.96
C ALA A 250 -18.05 -9.48 0.56
N ALA A 251 -19.07 -8.89 1.17
CA ALA A 251 -19.15 -8.70 2.62
C ALA A 251 -19.20 -10.03 3.38
N GLY A 252 -19.99 -11.00 2.92
CA GLY A 252 -20.09 -12.33 3.53
C GLY A 252 -18.77 -13.10 3.46
N LEU A 253 -18.07 -13.06 2.31
CA LEU A 253 -16.76 -13.68 2.17
C LEU A 253 -15.69 -12.99 3.03
N LEU A 254 -15.71 -11.65 3.10
CA LEU A 254 -14.86 -10.88 4.01
C LEU A 254 -15.10 -11.28 5.45
N LEU A 255 -16.35 -11.27 5.93
CA LEU A 255 -16.69 -11.63 7.31
C LEU A 255 -16.26 -13.07 7.63
N LEU A 256 -16.57 -14.02 6.74
CA LEU A 256 -16.17 -15.42 6.91
C LEU A 256 -14.65 -15.56 7.05
N THR A 257 -13.90 -14.92 6.15
CA THR A 257 -12.44 -14.99 6.18
C THR A 257 -11.86 -14.23 7.38
N MET A 258 -12.46 -13.12 7.81
CA MET A 258 -12.04 -12.37 8.99
C MET A 258 -12.23 -13.17 10.28
N CYS A 259 -13.33 -13.94 10.40
CA CYS A 259 -13.54 -14.87 11.51
C CYS A 259 -12.45 -15.95 11.60
N ALA A 260 -11.96 -16.41 10.45
CA ALA A 260 -10.87 -17.40 10.41
C ALA A 260 -9.50 -16.77 10.68
N THR A 261 -9.27 -15.52 10.23
CA THR A 261 -7.93 -14.96 10.09
C THR A 261 -7.57 -13.85 11.07
N MET A 262 -8.54 -13.11 11.63
CA MET A 262 -8.25 -11.88 12.40
C MET A 262 -9.07 -11.72 13.68
N LEU A 263 -10.29 -12.25 13.73
CA LEU A 263 -11.19 -12.04 14.87
C LEU A 263 -10.95 -13.08 15.97
N PRO A 264 -11.08 -12.69 17.26
CA PRO A 264 -11.28 -11.33 17.76
C PRO A 264 -10.03 -10.46 17.57
N LEU A 265 -10.24 -9.17 17.31
CA LEU A 265 -9.13 -8.23 17.16
C LEU A 265 -8.44 -7.98 18.51
N PRO A 266 -7.10 -7.80 18.53
CA PRO A 266 -6.38 -7.43 19.74
C PRO A 266 -6.83 -6.05 20.26
N GLY A 267 -6.62 -5.82 21.56
CA GLY A 267 -6.88 -4.54 22.20
C GLY A 267 -6.17 -3.40 21.47
N GLY A 268 -6.87 -2.28 21.24
CA GLY A 268 -6.33 -1.12 20.52
C GLY A 268 -6.47 -1.15 19.01
N ALA A 269 -6.85 -2.27 18.36
CA ALA A 269 -6.97 -2.39 16.90
C ALA A 269 -7.82 -1.30 16.20
N GLY A 270 -8.75 -0.66 16.94
CA GLY A 270 -9.58 0.47 16.48
C GLY A 270 -9.12 1.85 16.97
N SER A 271 -7.91 1.97 17.52
CA SER A 271 -7.35 3.23 18.03
C SER A 271 -7.27 4.27 16.92
N ARG A 272 -7.50 5.54 17.27
CA ARG A 272 -7.50 6.64 16.30
C ARG A 272 -6.06 7.08 16.01
N GLU A 273 -5.80 7.50 14.77
CA GLU A 273 -4.51 8.08 14.37
C GLU A 273 -4.72 9.54 13.97
N TRP A 274 -3.72 10.37 14.26
CA TRP A 274 -3.57 11.70 13.67
C TRP A 274 -2.98 11.63 12.25
N GLY A 275 -3.36 12.57 11.39
CA GLY A 275 -2.70 12.75 10.09
C GLY A 275 -3.61 13.28 8.97
N PHE A 276 -4.93 13.22 9.16
CA PHE A 276 -5.87 13.81 8.21
C PHE A 276 -5.65 15.33 8.14
N GLY A 277 -5.56 15.88 6.92
CA GLY A 277 -5.12 17.27 6.71
C GLY A 277 -3.62 17.42 6.46
N PHE A 278 -2.79 16.69 7.20
CA PHE A 278 -1.32 16.74 7.09
C PHE A 278 -0.79 15.87 5.95
N TYR A 279 -1.30 14.65 5.80
CA TYR A 279 -0.97 13.74 4.69
C TYR A 279 -1.95 13.90 3.52
N SER A 280 -2.33 15.14 3.23
CA SER A 280 -3.30 15.51 2.20
C SER A 280 -2.65 15.64 0.83
N MET A 281 -3.48 15.73 -0.21
CA MET A 281 -3.06 16.11 -1.54
C MET A 281 -3.07 17.64 -1.68
N ASN A 282 -2.01 18.19 -2.28
CA ASN A 282 -1.98 19.59 -2.72
C ASN A 282 -2.73 19.74 -4.05
N ILE A 283 -3.41 20.86 -4.30
CA ILE A 283 -4.06 21.12 -5.60
C ILE A 283 -3.06 21.05 -6.76
N LEU A 284 -1.80 21.44 -6.53
CA LEU A 284 -0.74 21.39 -7.54
C LEU A 284 -0.24 19.97 -7.81
N ALA A 285 -0.58 18.97 -6.99
CA ALA A 285 -0.02 17.62 -7.06
C ALA A 285 -0.10 16.96 -8.46
N PRO A 286 -1.18 17.11 -9.27
CA PRO A 286 -1.23 16.55 -10.62
C PRO A 286 -0.25 17.20 -11.61
N LEU A 287 0.19 18.42 -11.31
CA LEU A 287 1.01 19.28 -12.17
C LEU A 287 2.48 19.35 -11.75
N THR A 288 2.80 19.00 -10.51
CA THR A 288 4.16 19.12 -9.94
C THR A 288 4.80 17.76 -9.73
N GLY A 289 6.02 17.57 -10.23
CA GLY A 289 6.77 16.32 -10.06
C GLY A 289 7.64 15.92 -11.26
N GLY A 290 7.46 16.57 -12.40
CA GLY A 290 8.25 16.37 -13.62
C GLY A 290 9.29 17.47 -13.86
N ASN A 291 9.97 17.36 -14.99
CA ASN A 291 11.01 18.27 -15.46
C ASN A 291 10.45 19.56 -16.07
N LEU A 292 9.25 19.50 -16.68
CA LEU A 292 8.67 20.64 -17.40
C LEU A 292 8.10 21.71 -16.47
N LEU A 293 7.34 21.30 -15.45
CA LEU A 293 6.75 22.20 -14.47
C LEU A 293 7.40 21.97 -13.11
N MET A 294 8.35 22.82 -12.78
CA MET A 294 9.01 22.86 -11.47
C MET A 294 8.44 24.02 -10.66
N PHE A 295 7.83 23.68 -9.53
CA PHE A 295 7.39 24.66 -8.54
C PHE A 295 8.40 24.64 -7.40
N GLU A 296 8.89 25.82 -6.99
CA GLU A 296 9.89 25.96 -5.92
C GLU A 296 9.36 25.48 -4.56
N HIS A 297 8.08 25.76 -4.29
CA HIS A 297 7.39 25.35 -3.05
C HIS A 297 6.09 24.61 -3.37
N PRO A 298 6.15 23.32 -3.77
CA PRO A 298 4.96 22.59 -4.21
C PRO A 298 4.10 22.05 -3.06
N LEU A 299 4.60 22.10 -1.82
CA LEU A 299 3.97 21.48 -0.65
C LEU A 299 3.63 22.54 0.41
N GLY A 300 2.51 22.33 1.11
CA GLY A 300 2.06 23.16 2.23
C GLY A 300 2.32 22.54 3.61
N THR A 301 2.60 21.23 3.66
CA THR A 301 3.08 20.53 4.86
C THR A 301 4.06 19.43 4.46
N GLU A 302 4.97 19.07 5.36
CA GLU A 302 5.96 18.02 5.13
C GLU A 302 5.32 16.65 4.81
N GLY A 303 4.14 16.37 5.37
CA GLY A 303 3.38 15.15 5.08
C GLY A 303 2.77 15.05 3.69
N GLN A 304 2.72 16.13 2.89
CA GLN A 304 2.06 16.09 1.57
C GLN A 304 2.81 15.26 0.51
N GLY A 305 4.00 14.73 0.83
CA GLY A 305 4.60 13.64 0.06
C GLY A 305 3.69 12.42 -0.06
N GLU A 306 2.79 12.18 0.91
CA GLU A 306 1.74 11.16 0.82
C GLU A 306 0.68 11.46 -0.25
N GLY A 307 0.51 12.73 -0.59
CA GLY A 307 -0.33 13.21 -1.67
C GLY A 307 0.40 13.41 -3.00
N PHE A 308 1.61 12.86 -3.18
CA PHE A 308 2.30 12.88 -4.46
C PHE A 308 1.50 12.14 -5.53
N ASN A 309 0.91 12.90 -6.44
CA ASN A 309 -0.09 12.47 -7.42
C ASN A 309 0.19 13.02 -8.82
N TYR A 310 1.48 13.16 -9.17
CA TYR A 310 1.88 13.73 -10.45
C TYR A 310 1.32 12.91 -11.62
N LEU A 311 0.62 13.56 -12.55
CA LEU A 311 0.06 12.90 -13.74
C LEU A 311 0.93 13.13 -14.98
N GLY A 312 1.67 14.23 -15.05
CA GLY A 312 2.37 14.64 -16.27
C GLY A 312 1.56 15.60 -17.11
N VAL A 313 2.18 16.70 -17.52
CA VAL A 313 1.54 17.73 -18.36
C VAL A 313 1.05 17.14 -19.69
N PHE A 314 1.80 16.20 -20.28
CA PHE A 314 1.46 15.58 -21.56
C PHE A 314 0.25 14.63 -21.45
N VAL A 315 0.15 13.89 -20.35
CA VAL A 315 -1.04 13.08 -20.04
C VAL A 315 -2.25 13.97 -19.78
N LEU A 316 -2.07 15.08 -19.06
CA LEU A 316 -3.13 16.06 -18.80
C LEU A 316 -3.59 16.75 -20.09
N ALA A 317 -2.67 17.07 -21.00
CA ALA A 317 -3.00 17.62 -22.32
C ALA A 317 -3.81 16.61 -23.15
N LEU A 318 -3.40 15.33 -23.17
CA LEU A 318 -4.15 14.26 -23.83
C LEU A 318 -5.54 14.09 -23.20
N ALA A 319 -5.65 14.18 -21.87
CA ALA A 319 -6.91 14.14 -21.17
C ALA A 319 -7.80 15.33 -21.51
N GLY A 320 -7.26 16.56 -21.56
CA GLY A 320 -7.97 17.76 -21.96
C GLY A 320 -8.53 17.65 -23.39
N TRP A 321 -7.70 17.21 -24.33
CA TRP A 321 -8.14 16.89 -25.70
C TRP A 321 -9.23 15.81 -25.71
N GLY A 322 -9.10 14.77 -24.88
CA GLY A 322 -10.08 13.71 -24.75
C GLY A 322 -11.44 14.21 -24.23
N ILE A 323 -11.43 15.08 -23.22
CA ILE A 323 -12.62 15.74 -22.66
C ILE A 323 -13.32 16.57 -23.74
N TYR A 324 -12.56 17.40 -24.47
CA TYR A 324 -13.09 18.21 -25.58
C TYR A 324 -13.73 17.33 -26.65
N THR A 325 -13.04 16.29 -27.10
CA THR A 325 -13.51 15.35 -28.12
C THR A 325 -14.78 14.63 -27.67
N LYS A 326 -14.83 14.16 -26.43
CA LYS A 326 -16.02 13.49 -25.87
C LYS A 326 -17.22 14.43 -25.74
N ARG A 327 -17.03 15.68 -25.32
CA ARG A 327 -18.13 16.66 -25.29
C ARG A 327 -18.73 16.90 -26.67
N ARG A 328 -17.90 16.93 -27.73
CA ARG A 328 -18.34 17.20 -29.10
C ARG A 328 -18.97 15.98 -29.79
N ILE A 329 -18.38 14.79 -29.62
CA ILE A 329 -18.69 13.60 -30.45
C ILE A 329 -19.48 12.53 -29.68
N ASP A 330 -19.33 12.44 -28.35
CA ASP A 330 -20.03 11.44 -27.51
C ASP A 330 -20.51 12.09 -26.20
N PRO A 331 -21.46 13.05 -26.27
CA PRO A 331 -21.97 13.75 -25.09
C PRO A 331 -22.64 12.79 -24.09
N THR A 332 -23.08 11.62 -24.56
CA THR A 332 -23.66 10.59 -23.70
C THR A 332 -22.64 9.93 -22.77
N PHE A 333 -21.34 10.05 -23.03
CA PHE A 333 -20.25 9.53 -22.19
C PHE A 333 -20.42 9.97 -20.73
N TRP A 334 -20.64 11.25 -20.49
CA TRP A 334 -20.78 11.82 -19.14
C TRP A 334 -21.99 11.23 -18.43
N ARG A 335 -23.14 11.17 -19.11
CA ARG A 335 -24.35 10.54 -18.59
C ARG A 335 -24.13 9.04 -18.34
N ARG A 336 -23.33 8.38 -19.18
CA ARG A 336 -23.02 6.95 -19.08
C ARG A 336 -22.15 6.63 -17.88
N HIS A 337 -21.19 7.48 -17.57
CA HIS A 337 -20.23 7.28 -16.50
C HIS A 337 -20.50 8.14 -15.26
N ARG A 338 -21.69 8.76 -15.18
CA ARG A 338 -22.14 9.60 -14.06
C ARG A 338 -21.82 9.02 -12.67
N PRO A 339 -22.13 7.74 -12.37
CA PRO A 339 -21.78 7.16 -11.07
C PRO A 339 -20.27 7.10 -10.80
N LEU A 340 -19.45 6.76 -11.81
CA LEU A 340 -18.01 6.75 -11.69
C LEU A 340 -17.47 8.16 -11.47
N LEU A 341 -17.91 9.13 -12.28
CA LEU A 341 -17.51 10.53 -12.15
C LEU A 341 -17.82 11.08 -10.76
N ALA A 342 -19.00 10.78 -10.23
CA ALA A 342 -19.38 11.17 -8.87
C ALA A 342 -18.42 10.58 -7.83
N MET A 343 -18.09 9.29 -7.91
CA MET A 343 -17.12 8.67 -6.99
C MET A 343 -15.70 9.24 -7.15
N LEU A 344 -15.24 9.51 -8.37
CA LEU A 344 -13.94 10.14 -8.60
C LEU A 344 -13.86 11.56 -8.02
N VAL A 345 -14.95 12.33 -8.12
CA VAL A 345 -15.06 13.65 -7.45
C VAL A 345 -15.00 13.50 -5.94
N LEU A 346 -15.77 12.58 -5.35
CA LEU A 346 -15.75 12.34 -3.90
C LEU A 346 -14.35 11.91 -3.41
N LEU A 347 -13.67 11.03 -4.15
CA LEU A 347 -12.30 10.61 -3.86
C LEU A 347 -11.31 11.78 -3.95
N THR A 348 -11.49 12.68 -4.91
CA THR A 348 -10.67 13.90 -5.05
C THR A 348 -10.89 14.85 -3.87
N LEU A 349 -12.15 15.09 -3.49
CA LEU A 349 -12.49 15.92 -2.34
C LEU A 349 -11.94 15.33 -1.03
N TYR A 350 -12.03 14.01 -0.86
CA TYR A 350 -11.42 13.33 0.27
C TYR A 350 -9.89 13.50 0.25
N ALA A 351 -9.25 13.38 -0.91
CA ALA A 351 -7.80 13.53 -1.04
C ALA A 351 -7.29 14.92 -0.64
N LEU A 352 -8.03 15.97 -0.99
CA LEU A 352 -7.75 17.35 -0.57
C LEU A 352 -7.94 17.57 0.94
N SER A 353 -8.68 16.70 1.62
CA SER A 353 -8.95 16.71 3.07
C SER A 353 -9.75 17.92 3.58
N ASN A 354 -9.79 18.10 4.90
CA ASN A 354 -10.35 19.28 5.56
C ASN A 354 -9.43 20.51 5.51
N ALA A 355 -8.17 20.36 5.09
CA ALA A 355 -7.21 21.44 4.90
C ALA A 355 -6.68 21.44 3.46
N ILE A 356 -7.13 22.40 2.65
CA ILE A 356 -6.85 22.50 1.22
C ILE A 356 -5.70 23.48 0.99
N TYR A 357 -4.70 23.05 0.22
CA TYR A 357 -3.50 23.83 -0.08
C TYR A 357 -3.29 24.02 -1.60
N ILE A 358 -2.66 25.14 -1.97
CA ILE A 358 -2.05 25.39 -3.27
C ILE A 358 -0.60 25.81 -3.05
N GLY A 359 0.35 24.96 -3.44
CA GLY A 359 1.76 25.15 -3.07
C GLY A 359 1.90 25.30 -1.54
N PRO A 360 2.58 26.34 -1.03
CA PRO A 360 2.72 26.54 0.41
C PRO A 360 1.48 27.17 1.07
N VAL A 361 0.52 27.67 0.29
CA VAL A 361 -0.60 28.46 0.80
C VAL A 361 -1.77 27.57 1.19
N LYS A 362 -2.21 27.66 2.45
CA LYS A 362 -3.45 27.04 2.95
C LYS A 362 -4.66 27.89 2.53
N LEU A 363 -5.42 27.44 1.55
CA LEU A 363 -6.58 28.17 1.01
C LEU A 363 -7.82 28.07 1.90
N LEU A 364 -8.08 26.88 2.44
CA LEU A 364 -9.27 26.59 3.23
C LEU A 364 -8.92 25.59 4.32
N SER A 365 -9.44 25.79 5.53
CA SER A 365 -9.37 24.82 6.61
C SER A 365 -10.69 24.74 7.34
N THR A 366 -11.20 23.53 7.52
CA THR A 366 -12.46 23.24 8.21
C THR A 366 -12.23 22.22 9.31
N LYS A 367 -13.10 22.20 10.32
CA LYS A 367 -13.10 21.14 11.33
C LYS A 367 -13.71 19.87 10.72
N VAL A 368 -13.11 18.73 11.01
CA VAL A 368 -13.70 17.43 10.64
C VAL A 368 -14.94 17.21 11.50
N PRO A 369 -16.12 16.96 10.92
CA PRO A 369 -17.31 16.60 11.69
C PRO A 369 -17.07 15.32 12.49
N PRO A 370 -17.52 15.22 13.76
CA PRO A 370 -17.29 14.03 14.59
C PRO A 370 -17.77 12.71 13.96
N MET A 371 -18.82 12.77 13.13
CA MET A 371 -19.36 11.61 12.40
C MET A 371 -18.37 11.00 11.40
N LEU A 372 -17.40 11.79 10.92
CA LEU A 372 -16.38 11.33 9.96
C LEU A 372 -15.09 10.92 10.64
N ASP A 373 -14.93 11.17 11.96
CA ASP A 373 -13.67 10.99 12.68
C ASP A 373 -13.11 9.58 12.53
N ALA A 374 -13.95 8.55 12.70
CA ALA A 374 -13.53 7.15 12.55
C ALA A 374 -12.96 6.84 11.16
N VAL A 375 -13.54 7.42 10.10
CA VAL A 375 -13.05 7.22 8.72
C VAL A 375 -11.78 8.01 8.51
N THR A 376 -11.75 9.29 8.92
CA THR A 376 -10.59 10.18 8.72
C THR A 376 -9.39 9.79 9.56
N SER A 377 -9.59 9.22 10.75
CA SER A 377 -8.51 8.69 11.59
C SER A 377 -7.98 7.35 11.08
N THR A 378 -8.84 6.54 10.46
CA THR A 378 -8.43 5.27 9.84
C THR A 378 -7.63 5.54 8.57
N PHE A 379 -8.19 6.37 7.69
CA PHE A 379 -7.66 6.73 6.38
C PHE A 379 -7.07 8.15 6.40
N ARG A 380 -6.15 8.38 7.34
CA ARG A 380 -5.50 9.66 7.63
C ARG A 380 -4.65 10.19 6.46
N SER A 381 -4.04 9.30 5.68
CA SER A 381 -3.26 9.65 4.49
C SER A 381 -4.17 9.89 3.31
N SER A 382 -4.98 10.94 3.41
CA SER A 382 -6.06 11.21 2.47
C SER A 382 -5.56 11.42 1.05
N GLY A 383 -4.38 12.00 0.87
CA GLY A 383 -3.81 12.28 -0.46
C GLY A 383 -3.69 11.06 -1.37
N ARG A 384 -3.58 9.85 -0.79
CA ARG A 384 -3.55 8.57 -1.52
C ARG A 384 -4.84 8.25 -2.27
N PHE A 385 -5.99 8.80 -1.84
CA PHE A 385 -7.30 8.53 -2.45
C PHE A 385 -7.47 9.12 -3.86
N PHE A 386 -6.51 9.90 -4.35
CA PHE A 386 -6.52 10.39 -5.72
C PHE A 386 -6.03 9.35 -6.76
N TRP A 387 -5.37 8.25 -6.35
CA TRP A 387 -4.84 7.26 -7.30
C TRP A 387 -5.89 6.70 -8.28
N PRO A 388 -7.11 6.32 -7.86
CA PRO A 388 -8.16 5.88 -8.79
C PRO A 388 -8.53 6.95 -9.82
N VAL A 389 -8.47 8.23 -9.42
CA VAL A 389 -8.72 9.38 -10.29
C VAL A 389 -7.60 9.50 -11.33
N GLY A 390 -6.34 9.47 -10.88
CA GLY A 390 -5.18 9.49 -11.76
C GLY A 390 -5.21 8.38 -12.81
N TYR A 391 -5.46 7.14 -12.37
CA TYR A 391 -5.60 6.01 -13.28
C TYR A 391 -6.77 6.15 -14.24
N ALA A 392 -7.94 6.61 -13.77
CA ALA A 392 -9.08 6.84 -14.65
C ALA A 392 -8.77 7.91 -15.72
N VAL A 393 -8.07 8.99 -15.37
CA VAL A 393 -7.65 10.03 -16.31
C VAL A 393 -6.77 9.45 -17.41
N VAL A 394 -5.71 8.71 -17.05
CA VAL A 394 -4.81 8.05 -18.02
C VAL A 394 -5.59 7.10 -18.92
N VAL A 395 -6.39 6.21 -18.33
CA VAL A 395 -7.17 5.19 -19.05
C VAL A 395 -8.13 5.82 -20.04
N PHE A 396 -8.96 6.78 -19.61
CA PHE A 396 -9.94 7.39 -20.51
C PHE A 396 -9.31 8.29 -21.57
N ALA A 397 -8.17 8.93 -21.28
CA ALA A 397 -7.42 9.70 -22.28
C ALA A 397 -6.92 8.79 -23.42
N VAL A 398 -6.23 7.71 -23.08
CA VAL A 398 -5.69 6.73 -24.05
C VAL A 398 -6.82 6.05 -24.83
N LEU A 399 -7.89 5.61 -24.17
CA LEU A 399 -9.04 4.99 -24.84
C LEU A 399 -9.80 5.97 -25.74
N THR A 400 -9.78 7.26 -25.44
CA THR A 400 -10.40 8.28 -26.30
C THR A 400 -9.58 8.49 -27.57
N ALA A 401 -8.24 8.55 -27.44
CA ALA A 401 -7.33 8.58 -28.58
C ALA A 401 -7.52 7.37 -29.51
N ALA A 402 -7.55 6.17 -28.93
CA ALA A 402 -7.74 4.93 -29.66
C ALA A 402 -9.06 4.84 -30.44
N ARG A 403 -10.11 5.50 -29.97
CA ARG A 403 -11.46 5.43 -30.57
C ARG A 403 -11.75 6.52 -31.60
N HIS A 404 -11.14 7.69 -31.45
CA HIS A 404 -11.50 8.87 -32.25
C HIS A 404 -10.39 9.35 -33.19
N LEU A 405 -9.20 8.75 -33.12
CA LEU A 405 -8.15 8.93 -34.11
C LEU A 405 -8.07 7.68 -35.00
N SER A 406 -7.57 7.84 -36.23
CA SER A 406 -7.18 6.69 -37.05
C SER A 406 -6.05 5.92 -36.36
N ALA A 407 -5.93 4.62 -36.61
CA ALA A 407 -4.95 3.77 -35.92
C ALA A 407 -3.51 4.33 -35.99
N SER A 408 -3.08 4.84 -37.15
CA SER A 408 -1.75 5.45 -37.33
C SER A 408 -1.59 6.75 -36.54
N ARG A 409 -2.64 7.60 -36.49
CA ARG A 409 -2.60 8.85 -35.71
C ARG A 409 -2.62 8.57 -34.22
N ALA A 410 -3.44 7.62 -33.77
CA ALA A 410 -3.46 7.18 -32.37
C ALA A 410 -2.09 6.64 -31.96
N ALA A 411 -1.49 5.77 -32.77
CA ALA A 411 -0.15 5.24 -32.52
C ALA A 411 0.90 6.36 -32.41
N LEU A 412 0.92 7.30 -33.37
CA LEU A 412 1.86 8.43 -33.37
C LEU A 412 1.68 9.32 -32.13
N VAL A 413 0.45 9.76 -31.84
CA VAL A 413 0.15 10.62 -30.69
C VAL A 413 0.52 9.94 -29.37
N LEU A 414 0.15 8.67 -29.20
CA LEU A 414 0.45 7.93 -27.98
C LEU A 414 1.97 7.67 -27.82
N ALA A 415 2.68 7.39 -28.91
CA ALA A 415 4.14 7.26 -28.87
C ALA A 415 4.82 8.57 -28.44
N ILE A 416 4.37 9.72 -28.99
CA ILE A 416 4.85 11.04 -28.60
C ILE A 416 4.56 11.32 -27.13
N VAL A 417 3.33 11.07 -26.66
CA VAL A 417 2.96 11.27 -25.25
C VAL A 417 3.82 10.41 -24.33
N VAL A 418 4.05 9.14 -24.65
CA VAL A 418 4.91 8.26 -23.86
C VAL A 418 6.36 8.78 -23.82
N ALA A 419 6.92 9.16 -24.98
CA ALA A 419 8.29 9.67 -25.04
C ALA A 419 8.47 10.95 -24.22
N LEU A 420 7.55 11.91 -24.38
CA LEU A 420 7.57 13.17 -23.64
C LEU A 420 7.32 12.96 -22.14
N GLN A 421 6.43 12.03 -21.77
CA GLN A 421 6.21 11.66 -20.37
C GLN A 421 7.48 11.07 -19.74
N PHE A 422 8.19 10.18 -20.45
CA PHE A 422 9.43 9.58 -19.92
C PHE A 422 10.56 10.60 -19.78
N TRP A 423 10.67 11.54 -20.72
CA TRP A 423 11.57 12.68 -20.61
C TRP A 423 11.23 13.54 -19.38
N ASP A 424 9.96 13.87 -19.21
CA ASP A 424 9.49 14.69 -18.09
C ASP A 424 9.67 14.00 -16.73
N LEU A 425 9.63 12.66 -16.69
CA LEU A 425 9.85 11.87 -15.48
C LEU A 425 11.34 11.58 -15.19
N GLN A 426 12.30 12.07 -15.97
CA GLN A 426 13.72 11.80 -15.73
C GLN A 426 14.18 12.08 -14.29
N PRO A 427 13.91 13.27 -13.70
CA PRO A 427 14.34 13.56 -12.32
C PRO A 427 13.66 12.67 -11.28
N HIS A 428 12.42 12.22 -11.55
CA HIS A 428 11.71 11.28 -10.69
C HIS A 428 12.34 9.90 -10.75
N HIS A 429 12.65 9.40 -11.96
CA HIS A 429 13.30 8.12 -12.14
C HIS A 429 14.70 8.06 -11.50
N GLU A 430 15.46 9.16 -11.59
CA GLU A 430 16.77 9.29 -10.92
C GLU A 430 16.64 9.22 -9.40
N ARG A 431 15.68 9.97 -8.83
CA ARG A 431 15.39 9.89 -7.39
C ARG A 431 14.94 8.50 -6.95
N SER A 432 14.07 7.84 -7.72
CA SER A 432 13.67 6.46 -7.45
C SER A 432 14.86 5.48 -7.48
N ARG A 433 15.79 5.63 -8.44
CA ARG A 433 17.03 4.84 -8.50
C ARG A 433 17.93 5.09 -7.30
N ALA A 434 18.20 6.35 -6.98
CA ALA A 434 19.02 6.72 -5.84
C ALA A 434 18.42 6.19 -4.52
N ALA A 435 17.10 6.33 -4.36
CA ALA A 435 16.39 5.88 -3.17
C ALA A 435 16.44 4.38 -2.93
N VAL A 436 16.70 3.53 -3.94
CA VAL A 436 16.89 2.07 -3.75
C VAL A 436 18.37 1.67 -3.71
N ALA A 437 19.27 2.50 -4.22
CA ALA A 437 20.71 2.28 -4.16
C ALA A 437 21.33 2.73 -2.82
N GLU A 438 20.65 3.62 -2.08
CA GLU A 438 21.13 4.14 -0.81
C GLU A 438 21.32 3.02 0.23
N SER A 439 22.53 2.94 0.77
CA SER A 439 22.95 2.03 1.82
C SER A 439 23.11 2.80 3.13
N THR A 440 22.62 2.23 4.23
CA THR A 440 22.81 2.77 5.57
C THR A 440 23.63 1.79 6.39
N PRO A 441 24.59 2.25 7.22
CA PRO A 441 25.30 1.36 8.13
C PRO A 441 24.33 0.68 9.09
N PRO A 442 24.61 -0.56 9.54
CA PRO A 442 23.83 -1.20 10.59
C PRO A 442 23.76 -0.31 11.84
N LEU A 443 22.59 -0.23 12.44
CA LEU A 443 22.34 0.51 13.67
C LEU A 443 22.65 -0.35 14.90
N ILE A 444 22.49 -1.68 14.78
CA ILE A 444 22.83 -2.63 15.84
C ILE A 444 24.10 -3.42 15.50
N ASP A 445 25.08 -3.37 16.39
CA ASP A 445 26.21 -4.31 16.39
C ASP A 445 25.73 -5.67 16.93
N ALA A 446 25.26 -6.52 16.02
CA ALA A 446 24.64 -7.80 16.36
C ALA A 446 25.58 -8.74 17.14
N PRO A 447 26.87 -8.92 16.77
CA PRO A 447 27.82 -9.69 17.58
C PRO A 447 27.94 -9.19 19.02
N ARG A 448 28.04 -7.86 19.20
CA ARG A 448 28.14 -7.27 20.54
C ARG A 448 26.88 -7.48 21.37
N TRP A 449 25.71 -7.34 20.74
CA TRP A 449 24.42 -7.62 21.39
C TRP A 449 24.29 -9.08 21.81
N GLN A 450 24.59 -10.03 20.91
CA GLN A 450 24.52 -11.46 21.23
C GLN A 450 25.50 -11.86 22.33
N ALA A 451 26.73 -11.33 22.31
CA ALA A 451 27.72 -11.57 23.35
C ALA A 451 27.25 -11.06 24.71
N PHE A 452 26.59 -9.90 24.75
CA PHE A 452 26.02 -9.36 25.97
C PHE A 452 24.79 -10.13 26.45
N LEU A 453 23.86 -10.50 25.55
CA LEU A 453 22.62 -11.20 25.91
C LEU A 453 22.89 -12.63 26.36
N GLY A 454 23.81 -13.34 25.71
CA GLY A 454 24.12 -14.73 26.00
C GLY A 454 22.99 -15.72 25.64
N PRO A 455 23.17 -17.02 25.92
CA PRO A 455 22.26 -18.08 25.48
C PRO A 455 20.96 -18.18 26.30
N ASP A 456 20.97 -17.67 27.52
CA ASP A 456 19.85 -17.83 28.49
C ASP A 456 18.70 -16.86 28.23
N ILE A 457 18.98 -15.74 27.56
CA ILE A 457 17.96 -14.75 27.22
C ILE A 457 17.08 -15.30 26.08
N LYS A 458 15.77 -15.14 26.21
CA LYS A 458 14.74 -15.60 25.27
C LYS A 458 13.77 -14.49 24.84
N ALA A 459 13.76 -13.37 25.56
CA ALA A 459 12.89 -12.23 25.25
C ALA A 459 13.60 -10.89 25.46
N LEU A 460 13.15 -9.88 24.74
CA LEU A 460 13.55 -8.49 24.85
C LEU A 460 12.33 -7.63 25.23
N ASN A 461 12.46 -6.88 26.33
CA ASN A 461 11.51 -5.84 26.69
C ASN A 461 12.03 -4.47 26.26
N TYR A 462 11.26 -3.71 25.49
CA TYR A 462 11.69 -2.41 24.96
C TYR A 462 10.95 -1.28 25.66
N TYR A 463 11.68 -0.35 26.26
CA TYR A 463 11.13 0.81 26.94
C TYR A 463 11.65 2.13 26.36
N PRO A 464 10.80 3.16 26.28
CA PRO A 464 9.36 3.09 26.58
C PRO A 464 8.63 2.33 25.44
N PRO A 465 7.46 1.72 25.69
CA PRO A 465 6.72 1.04 24.64
C PRO A 465 6.41 1.96 23.45
N PHE A 466 6.14 1.38 22.29
CA PHE A 466 5.79 2.14 21.09
C PHE A 466 4.69 3.18 21.38
N ARG A 467 4.92 4.43 20.97
CA ARG A 467 4.08 5.63 21.19
C ARG A 467 4.15 6.28 22.58
N CYS A 468 4.95 5.75 23.50
CA CYS A 468 5.21 6.40 24.78
C CYS A 468 6.46 7.30 24.74
N GLY A 469 7.42 7.01 23.84
CA GLY A 469 8.65 7.80 23.67
C GLY A 469 8.52 8.94 22.65
N ASN A 470 9.44 9.91 22.76
CA ASN A 470 9.54 11.06 21.84
C ASN A 470 10.47 10.79 20.63
N ALA A 471 11.23 9.69 20.65
CA ALA A 471 12.11 9.33 19.55
C ALA A 471 11.35 8.70 18.37
N PRO A 472 11.79 8.96 17.13
CA PRO A 472 11.31 8.21 15.98
C PRO A 472 11.58 6.70 16.15
N PRO A 473 10.61 5.82 15.83
CA PRO A 473 10.81 4.38 15.92
C PRO A 473 11.99 3.85 15.10
N SER A 474 12.37 4.57 14.04
CA SER A 474 13.49 4.25 13.16
C SER A 474 14.86 4.25 13.84
N THR A 475 15.03 4.92 14.97
CA THR A 475 16.36 5.06 15.61
C THR A 475 16.63 4.00 16.67
N GLY A 476 15.61 3.28 17.15
CA GLY A 476 15.77 2.31 18.24
C GLY A 476 14.83 1.11 18.14
N LEU A 477 13.52 1.35 18.14
CA LEU A 477 12.50 0.30 18.18
C LEU A 477 12.51 -0.60 16.95
N LEU A 478 12.57 -0.03 15.73
CA LEU A 478 12.58 -0.79 14.48
C LEU A 478 13.83 -1.66 14.32
N PRO A 479 15.06 -1.12 14.53
CA PRO A 479 16.26 -1.94 14.54
C PRO A 479 16.19 -3.06 15.58
N THR A 480 15.70 -2.75 16.80
CA THR A 480 15.57 -3.75 17.87
C THR A 480 14.57 -4.83 17.50
N MET A 481 13.46 -4.47 16.86
CA MET A 481 12.46 -5.40 16.35
C MET A 481 13.02 -6.34 15.29
N LEU A 482 13.82 -5.82 14.34
CA LEU A 482 14.50 -6.65 13.35
C LEU A 482 15.49 -7.61 14.00
N PHE A 483 16.29 -7.12 14.95
CA PHE A 483 17.25 -7.93 15.70
C PHE A 483 16.55 -9.05 16.47
N ALA A 484 15.46 -8.72 17.20
CA ALA A 484 14.67 -9.69 17.95
C ALA A 484 14.18 -10.82 17.04
N VAL A 485 13.57 -10.46 15.91
CA VAL A 485 13.06 -11.45 14.95
C VAL A 485 14.21 -12.27 14.37
N LYS A 486 15.29 -11.67 13.88
CA LYS A 486 16.43 -12.41 13.30
C LYS A 486 17.00 -13.46 14.27
N HIS A 487 17.04 -13.15 15.56
CA HIS A 487 17.63 -13.99 16.60
C HIS A 487 16.63 -14.75 17.47
N ASN A 488 15.36 -14.83 17.07
CA ASN A 488 14.32 -15.60 17.75
C ASN A 488 14.04 -15.16 19.20
N TYR A 489 14.13 -13.86 19.47
CA TYR A 489 13.67 -13.28 20.73
C TYR A 489 12.21 -12.84 20.60
N ALA A 490 11.39 -13.17 21.61
CA ALA A 490 10.09 -12.50 21.77
C ALA A 490 10.31 -11.03 22.14
N LEU A 491 9.47 -10.13 21.64
CA LEU A 491 9.61 -8.69 21.82
C LEU A 491 8.33 -8.10 22.43
N SER A 492 8.47 -7.42 23.57
CA SER A 492 7.31 -6.82 24.27
C SER A 492 6.62 -5.68 23.52
N SER A 493 7.34 -4.93 22.69
CA SER A 493 6.80 -3.78 21.95
C SER A 493 7.46 -3.72 20.59
N GLY A 494 6.65 -3.71 19.53
CA GLY A 494 7.11 -3.56 18.15
C GLY A 494 6.53 -2.32 17.51
N TYR A 495 7.05 -1.94 16.34
CA TYR A 495 6.43 -0.92 15.51
C TYR A 495 5.16 -1.53 14.86
N ILE A 496 4.01 -1.31 15.53
CA ILE A 496 2.75 -2.00 15.22
C ILE A 496 1.65 -0.97 15.07
N ALA A 497 0.98 -0.98 13.92
CA ALA A 497 -0.16 -0.12 13.69
C ALA A 497 -1.27 -0.42 14.70
N ARG A 498 -1.84 0.63 15.29
CA ARG A 498 -2.98 0.53 16.21
C ARG A 498 -2.72 -0.25 17.51
N ALA A 499 -1.49 -0.60 17.85
CA ALA A 499 -1.16 -1.11 19.17
C ALA A 499 -1.04 0.04 20.17
N VAL A 500 -1.58 -0.15 21.39
CA VAL A 500 -1.43 0.79 22.50
C VAL A 500 -1.06 -0.01 23.73
N LYS A 501 0.07 0.33 24.36
CA LYS A 501 0.47 -0.14 25.68
C LYS A 501 0.45 1.02 26.68
N PRO A 502 0.24 0.75 27.98
CA PRO A 502 0.38 1.76 29.02
C PRO A 502 1.78 2.39 28.99
N CYS A 503 1.86 3.67 29.35
CA CYS A 503 3.10 4.46 29.35
C CYS A 503 3.59 4.76 30.77
N ASP A 504 3.13 4.00 31.75
CA ASP A 504 3.32 4.18 33.18
C ASP A 504 3.73 2.87 33.85
N HIS A 505 4.11 2.95 35.14
CA HIS A 505 4.40 1.78 35.98
C HIS A 505 5.51 0.83 35.47
N TYR A 506 6.52 1.36 34.77
CA TYR A 506 7.64 0.55 34.25
C TYR A 506 8.36 -0.25 35.34
N ASP A 507 8.55 0.34 36.52
CA ASP A 507 9.25 -0.27 37.66
C ASP A 507 8.59 -1.60 38.06
N ASP A 508 7.26 -1.61 38.19
CA ASP A 508 6.47 -2.78 38.57
C ASP A 508 6.51 -3.87 37.49
N GLU A 509 6.46 -3.47 36.22
CA GLU A 509 6.55 -4.39 35.08
C GLU A 509 7.94 -5.03 35.01
N ILE A 510 9.00 -4.21 35.09
CA ILE A 510 10.41 -4.65 35.01
C ILE A 510 10.77 -5.54 36.20
N ALA A 511 10.27 -5.25 37.40
CA ALA A 511 10.50 -6.08 38.59
C ALA A 511 9.96 -7.51 38.43
N ARG A 512 8.89 -7.69 37.65
CA ARG A 512 8.24 -9.00 37.44
C ARG A 512 8.83 -9.80 36.26
N LEU A 513 9.75 -9.21 35.49
CA LEU A 513 10.34 -9.89 34.33
C LEU A 513 11.22 -11.07 34.76
N PRO A 514 11.12 -12.23 34.08
CA PRO A 514 11.98 -13.37 34.38
C PRO A 514 13.43 -13.07 34.01
N ALA A 515 14.38 -13.76 34.64
CA ALA A 515 15.83 -13.58 34.36
C ALA A 515 16.21 -13.88 32.91
N THR A 516 15.37 -14.62 32.17
CA THR A 516 15.51 -14.91 30.74
C THR A 516 15.06 -13.75 29.84
N THR A 517 14.68 -12.60 30.39
CA THR A 517 14.30 -11.40 29.64
C THR A 517 15.31 -10.29 29.85
N ALA A 518 15.85 -9.76 28.75
CA ALA A 518 16.66 -8.56 28.78
C ALA A 518 15.79 -7.32 28.51
N VAL A 519 16.21 -6.18 29.03
CA VAL A 519 15.49 -4.91 28.87
C VAL A 519 16.34 -3.95 28.05
N VAL A 520 15.73 -3.32 27.05
CA VAL A 520 16.32 -2.33 26.17
C VAL A 520 15.68 -0.98 26.48
N PHE A 521 16.47 -0.05 27.00
CA PHE A 521 16.03 1.32 27.27
C PHE A 521 16.50 2.25 26.14
N ASP A 522 15.55 2.91 25.50
CA ASP A 522 15.80 3.93 24.47
C ASP A 522 16.48 5.15 25.09
N LYS A 523 17.64 5.53 24.56
CA LYS A 523 18.44 6.64 25.09
C LYS A 523 17.76 8.00 25.01
N ALA A 524 16.81 8.19 24.10
CA ALA A 524 16.09 9.46 24.03
C ALA A 524 15.10 9.65 25.18
N ALA A 525 14.57 8.54 25.72
CA ALA A 525 13.69 8.56 26.90
C ALA A 525 14.47 8.42 28.21
N PHE A 526 15.54 7.62 28.19
CA PHE A 526 16.42 7.33 29.33
C PHE A 526 17.84 7.81 29.00
N PRO A 527 18.15 9.10 29.14
CA PRO A 527 19.41 9.67 28.65
C PRO A 527 20.65 9.23 29.44
N LYS A 528 20.47 8.73 30.68
CA LYS A 528 21.55 8.31 31.57
C LYS A 528 21.39 6.84 31.93
N GLN A 529 22.51 6.10 31.91
CA GLN A 529 22.51 4.68 32.30
C GLN A 529 22.04 4.46 33.75
N GLU A 530 22.34 5.41 34.66
CA GLU A 530 21.91 5.37 36.07
C GLU A 530 20.40 5.15 36.24
N GLU A 531 19.59 5.67 35.31
CA GLU A 531 18.14 5.49 35.34
C GLU A 531 17.73 4.06 34.96
N ALA A 532 18.39 3.48 33.95
CA ALA A 532 18.20 2.08 33.57
C ALA A 532 18.65 1.14 34.70
N ASP A 533 19.79 1.43 35.34
CA ASP A 533 20.30 0.69 36.49
C ASP A 533 19.31 0.72 37.66
N ARG A 534 18.74 1.91 37.95
CA ARG A 534 17.71 2.09 38.99
C ARG A 534 16.46 1.26 38.71
N LEU A 535 15.96 1.27 37.47
CA LEU A 535 14.76 0.54 37.07
C LEU A 535 14.94 -0.97 37.11
N MET A 536 16.14 -1.46 36.76
CA MET A 536 16.44 -2.88 36.77
C MET A 536 16.62 -3.45 38.18
N GLY A 537 17.11 -2.63 39.11
CA GLY A 537 17.37 -3.01 40.50
C GLY A 537 18.70 -3.74 40.69
N ALA A 538 18.96 -4.18 41.93
CA ALA A 538 20.20 -4.87 42.29
C ALA A 538 20.37 -6.21 41.53
N GLY A 539 21.62 -6.56 41.22
CA GLY A 539 21.95 -7.82 40.52
C GLY A 539 21.74 -7.79 39.00
N ALA A 540 21.34 -6.64 38.44
CA ALA A 540 21.32 -6.42 37.01
C ALA A 540 22.66 -5.86 36.50
N ARG A 541 22.98 -6.20 35.25
CA ARG A 541 24.09 -5.61 34.50
C ARG A 541 23.52 -4.87 33.31
N CYS A 542 23.83 -3.58 33.19
CA CYS A 542 23.51 -2.75 32.04
C CYS A 542 24.77 -2.37 31.27
N ALA A 543 24.65 -2.27 29.94
CA ALA A 543 25.73 -1.81 29.08
C ALA A 543 25.20 -0.87 27.99
N ASP A 544 26.04 0.09 27.61
CA ASP A 544 25.82 0.90 26.40
C ASP A 544 26.05 0.05 25.15
N LEU A 545 24.99 -0.31 24.43
CA LEU A 545 25.12 -1.05 23.16
C LEU A 545 24.72 -0.21 21.93
N GLY A 546 25.02 1.09 21.96
CA GLY A 546 24.82 2.01 20.83
C GLY A 546 23.46 2.68 20.88
N ILE A 547 22.43 2.03 20.35
CA ILE A 547 21.07 2.59 20.22
C ILE A 547 20.27 2.62 21.54
N GLY A 548 20.72 1.89 22.56
CA GLY A 548 20.00 1.75 23.83
C GLY A 548 20.91 1.27 24.96
N TRP A 549 20.44 1.45 26.20
CA TRP A 549 21.01 0.76 27.37
C TRP A 549 20.38 -0.63 27.42
N VAL A 550 21.19 -1.67 27.27
CA VAL A 550 20.71 -3.05 27.32
C VAL A 550 21.09 -3.65 28.66
N CYS A 551 20.10 -4.16 29.36
CA CYS A 551 20.23 -4.67 30.71
C CYS A 551 19.73 -6.11 30.81
N ARG A 552 20.37 -6.91 31.66
CA ARG A 552 19.91 -8.26 32.00
C ARG A 552 20.20 -8.58 33.46
N ARG A 553 19.46 -9.54 34.01
CA ARG A 553 19.74 -10.12 35.33
C ARG A 553 20.57 -11.39 35.15
N ASP A 554 21.53 -11.62 36.03
CA ASP A 554 22.28 -12.87 36.01
C ASP A 554 21.44 -13.99 36.63
N ALA A 555 21.38 -15.15 35.97
CA ALA A 555 20.56 -16.28 36.39
C ALA A 555 20.89 -16.81 37.81
N ASN A 556 22.01 -16.38 38.41
CA ASN A 556 22.51 -16.85 39.70
C ASN A 556 22.14 -15.95 40.90
N HIS A 557 21.36 -14.88 40.73
CA HIS A 557 20.81 -14.13 41.86
C HIS A 557 19.31 -14.45 42.02
N PRO A 558 18.92 -15.33 42.97
CA PRO A 558 17.51 -15.48 43.31
C PRO A 558 16.97 -14.15 43.82
N MET A 559 15.78 -13.77 43.37
CA MET A 559 15.02 -12.66 43.92
C MET A 559 14.90 -12.88 45.43
N GLU A 560 15.61 -12.07 46.23
CA GLU A 560 15.36 -11.99 47.66
C GLU A 560 13.92 -11.52 47.84
N ASN A 561 13.03 -12.46 48.16
CA ASN A 561 11.68 -12.19 48.65
C ASN A 561 11.81 -11.24 49.86
N LYS A 562 11.59 -9.95 49.64
CA LYS A 562 11.17 -9.07 50.73
C LYS A 562 9.70 -9.37 51.00
N GLN A 563 9.47 -10.18 52.03
CA GLN A 563 8.18 -10.34 52.71
C GLN A 563 7.68 -9.01 53.26
#